data_AF-A0A1G1ZYB8-F1
#
_entry.id   AF-A0A1G1ZYB8-F1
#
_cell.length_a   1.000
_cell.length_b   1.000
_cell.length_c   1.000
_cell.angle_alpha   90.00
_cell.angle_beta   90.00
_cell.angle_gamma   90.00
#
_symmetry.space_group_name_H-M   'P 1'
#
loop_
_entity.id
_entity.type
_entity.pdbx_description
1 polymer ?
#
loop_
_entity_poly.entity_id
_entity_poly.type
_entity_poly.pdbx_seq_one_letter_code
_entity_poly.pdbx_strand_id
1 'polypeptide(L)'
;MKIALAILLAISFVGIASFSVFTMSHGAEHNGIGCVAAAAQGIDCPKAGSLFSFLAIHLNAFHIVSAAVFFVLAIGLGIVWKFQFSPPFVQSVALRYFSKRLFQQRLTRWLALHENSPAIL
;
A
#
# COMPACT_ATOMS: atom_id res chain seq x y z
N MET A 1 7.55 5.09 -23.72
CA MET A 1 6.57 4.30 -22.92
C MET A 1 6.15 4.99 -21.62
N LYS A 2 7.06 5.57 -20.84
CA LYS A 2 6.73 6.24 -19.56
C LYS A 2 5.72 7.40 -19.70
N ILE A 3 5.85 8.22 -20.76
CA ILE A 3 4.97 9.38 -21.01
C ILE A 3 3.56 8.94 -21.40
N ALA A 4 3.42 7.95 -22.29
CA ALA A 4 2.12 7.42 -22.69
C ALA A 4 1.36 6.82 -21.49
N LEU A 5 2.06 6.10 -20.61
CA LEU A 5 1.50 5.57 -19.37
C LEU A 5 1.07 6.70 -18.42
N ALA A 6 1.90 7.74 -18.25
CA ALA A 6 1.56 8.89 -17.42
C ALA A 6 0.32 9.64 -17.95
N ILE A 7 0.21 9.81 -19.26
CA ILE A 7 -0.95 10.45 -19.90
C ILE A 7 -2.21 9.59 -19.71
N LEU A 8 -2.13 8.27 -19.90
CA LEU A 8 -3.26 7.36 -19.70
C LEU A 8 -3.74 7.40 -18.24
N LEU A 9 -2.80 7.40 -17.28
CA LEU A 9 -3.11 7.55 -15.86
C LEU A 9 -3.78 8.90 -15.56
N ALA A 10 -3.25 10.01 -16.09
CA ALA A 10 -3.86 11.33 -15.91
C ALA A 10 -5.27 11.41 -16.49
N ILE A 11 -5.48 10.89 -17.71
CA ILE A 11 -6.81 10.83 -18.34
C ILE A 11 -7.77 9.94 -17.54
N SER A 12 -7.31 8.79 -17.07
CA SER A 12 -8.14 7.91 -16.23
C SER A 12 -8.54 8.58 -14.93
N PHE A 13 -7.63 9.31 -14.29
CA PHE A 13 -7.90 10.03 -13.05
C PHE A 13 -8.92 11.17 -13.28
N VAL A 14 -8.73 11.97 -14.32
CA VAL A 14 -9.67 13.06 -14.69
C VAL A 14 -11.02 12.49 -15.13
N GLY A 15 -11.03 11.38 -15.85
CA GLY A 15 -12.23 10.66 -16.29
C GLY A 15 -13.03 10.12 -15.11
N ILE A 16 -12.37 9.44 -14.16
CA ILE A 16 -13.01 8.94 -12.94
C ILE A 16 -13.51 10.10 -12.08
N ALA A 17 -12.72 11.17 -11.93
CA ALA A 17 -13.12 12.35 -11.16
C ALA A 17 -14.35 13.03 -11.77
N SER A 18 -14.35 13.30 -13.08
CA SER A 18 -15.48 13.91 -13.76
C SER A 18 -16.71 13.00 -13.76
N PHE A 19 -16.55 11.71 -14.06
CA PHE A 19 -17.65 10.74 -14.03
C PHE A 19 -18.24 10.59 -12.62
N SER A 20 -17.42 10.66 -11.57
CA SER A 20 -17.91 10.59 -10.18
C SER A 20 -18.79 11.78 -9.82
N VAL A 21 -18.44 13.00 -10.26
CA VAL A 21 -19.24 14.21 -10.03
C VAL A 21 -20.57 14.13 -10.78
N PHE A 22 -20.54 13.72 -12.05
CA PHE A 22 -21.77 13.66 -12.86
C PHE A 22 -22.71 12.52 -12.42
N THR A 23 -22.18 11.38 -11.98
CA THR A 23 -22.99 10.28 -11.43
C THR A 23 -23.56 10.59 -10.04
N MET A 24 -22.89 11.43 -9.25
CA MET A 24 -23.39 11.91 -7.94
C MET A 24 -24.50 12.97 -8.04
N SER A 25 -24.55 13.73 -9.14
CA SER A 25 -25.40 14.93 -9.31
C SER A 25 -26.88 14.65 -9.61
N HIS A 26 -27.23 13.54 -10.26
CA HIS A 26 -28.58 13.35 -10.86
C HIS A 26 -29.31 12.06 -10.51
N GLY A 27 -29.01 11.48 -9.34
CA GLY A 27 -29.77 10.35 -8.81
C GLY A 27 -30.90 10.78 -7.88
N ALA A 28 -31.92 11.51 -8.35
CA ALA A 28 -33.25 11.54 -7.72
C ALA A 28 -34.22 12.52 -8.41
N GLU A 29 -35.02 12.02 -9.34
CA GLU A 29 -36.44 12.41 -9.36
C GLU A 29 -37.40 11.20 -9.39
N HIS A 30 -36.94 9.99 -9.77
CA HIS A 30 -37.89 8.89 -9.99
C HIS A 30 -37.99 7.79 -8.93
N ASN A 31 -37.06 7.60 -7.97
CA ASN A 31 -37.13 6.43 -7.08
C ASN A 31 -36.61 6.56 -5.63
N GLY A 32 -36.37 7.76 -5.10
CA GLY A 32 -36.03 7.94 -3.68
C GLY A 32 -34.67 7.36 -3.23
N ILE A 33 -33.87 6.82 -4.15
CA ILE A 33 -32.49 6.41 -3.90
C ILE A 33 -31.65 7.69 -3.81
N GLY A 34 -31.21 8.07 -2.61
CA GLY A 34 -30.41 9.27 -2.38
C GLY A 34 -29.08 9.26 -3.15
N CYS A 35 -28.48 10.44 -3.34
CA CYS A 35 -27.19 10.60 -4.01
C CYS A 35 -26.03 9.94 -3.25
N VAL A 36 -25.07 9.38 -4.00
CA VAL A 36 -23.91 8.63 -3.46
C VAL A 36 -23.07 9.47 -2.51
N ALA A 37 -22.94 10.77 -2.76
CA ALA A 37 -22.19 11.68 -1.89
C ALA A 37 -22.80 11.81 -0.48
N ALA A 38 -24.13 11.75 -0.39
CA ALA A 38 -24.87 11.80 0.86
C ALA A 38 -24.78 10.46 1.61
N ALA A 39 -24.79 9.33 0.88
CA ALA A 39 -24.55 8.00 1.45
C ALA A 39 -23.17 7.88 2.09
N ALA A 40 -22.12 8.45 1.48
CA ALA A 40 -20.77 8.48 2.06
C ALA A 40 -20.69 9.27 3.38
N GLN A 41 -21.67 10.15 3.65
CA GLN A 41 -21.74 10.99 4.84
C GLN A 41 -22.83 10.56 5.82
N GLY A 42 -23.67 9.58 5.47
CA GLY A 42 -24.82 9.18 6.27
C GLY A 42 -25.90 10.26 6.39
N ILE A 43 -25.99 11.15 5.39
CA ILE A 43 -26.99 12.24 5.36
C ILE A 43 -28.01 12.02 4.25
N ASP A 44 -29.15 12.70 4.34
CA ASP A 44 -30.12 12.73 3.26
C ASP A 44 -29.60 13.55 2.07
N CYS A 45 -29.92 13.10 0.85
CA CYS A 45 -29.56 13.85 -0.34
C CYS A 45 -30.37 15.16 -0.40
N PRO A 46 -29.73 16.33 -0.40
CA PRO A 46 -30.47 17.59 -0.43
C PRO A 46 -31.21 17.74 -1.76
N LYS A 47 -32.52 17.97 -1.68
CA LYS A 47 -33.34 18.36 -2.83
C LYS A 47 -32.95 19.78 -3.22
N ALA A 48 -32.30 19.95 -4.37
CA ALA A 48 -31.93 21.23 -4.98
C ALA A 48 -31.58 22.34 -3.97
N GLY A 49 -30.42 22.17 -3.31
CA GLY A 49 -29.86 23.16 -2.40
C GLY A 49 -29.01 24.22 -3.12
N SER A 50 -28.67 25.29 -2.40
CA SER A 50 -27.72 26.31 -2.87
C SER A 50 -26.40 25.67 -3.37
N LEU A 51 -25.74 26.31 -4.33
CA LEU A 51 -24.47 25.85 -4.90
C LEU A 51 -23.40 25.55 -3.83
N PHE A 52 -23.42 26.31 -2.73
CA PHE A 52 -22.55 26.10 -1.58
C PHE A 52 -22.80 24.79 -0.84
N SER A 53 -24.08 24.41 -0.64
CA SER A 53 -24.45 23.14 -0.01
C SER A 53 -24.02 21.95 -0.87
N PHE A 54 -24.18 22.07 -2.19
CA PHE A 54 -23.68 21.08 -3.14
C PHE A 54 -22.15 20.93 -3.04
N LEU A 55 -21.42 22.04 -3.06
CA LEU A 55 -19.96 22.03 -3.01
C LEU A 55 -19.43 21.45 -1.68
N ALA A 56 -20.04 21.82 -0.55
CA ALA A 56 -19.65 21.30 0.76
C ALA A 56 -19.79 19.77 0.85
N ILE A 57 -20.90 19.22 0.34
CA ILE A 57 -21.15 17.77 0.34
C ILE A 57 -20.14 17.07 -0.57
N HIS A 58 -19.84 17.62 -1.75
CA HIS A 58 -18.86 16.99 -2.66
C HIS A 58 -17.43 17.05 -2.12
N LEU A 59 -17.02 18.16 -1.51
CA LEU A 59 -15.71 18.30 -0.89
C LEU A 59 -15.54 17.33 0.29
N ASN A 60 -16.57 17.18 1.12
CA ASN A 60 -16.51 16.25 2.24
C ASN A 60 -16.50 14.78 1.76
N ALA A 61 -17.31 14.44 0.76
CA ALA A 61 -17.27 13.11 0.14
C ALA A 61 -15.89 12.83 -0.48
N PHE A 62 -15.31 13.81 -1.17
CA PHE A 62 -13.95 13.70 -1.73
C PHE A 62 -12.91 13.47 -0.64
N HIS A 63 -12.98 14.18 0.47
CA HIS A 63 -12.08 14.01 1.60
C HIS A 63 -12.16 12.58 2.18
N ILE A 64 -13.38 12.07 2.44
CA ILE A 64 -13.59 10.73 3.00
C ILE A 64 -13.10 9.64 2.05
N VAL A 65 -13.49 9.71 0.78
CA VAL A 65 -13.10 8.71 -0.23
C VAL A 65 -11.58 8.75 -0.48
N SER A 66 -10.99 9.94 -0.57
CA SER A 66 -9.54 10.08 -0.76
C SER A 66 -8.77 9.50 0.42
N ALA A 67 -9.20 9.79 1.65
CA ALA A 67 -8.59 9.22 2.85
C ALA A 67 -8.64 7.68 2.84
N ALA A 68 -9.78 7.10 2.45
CA ALA A 68 -9.92 5.64 2.32
C ALA A 68 -8.98 5.06 1.26
N VAL A 69 -8.87 5.71 0.09
CA VAL A 69 -7.95 5.28 -0.98
C VAL A 69 -6.50 5.34 -0.51
N PHE A 70 -6.06 6.44 0.10
CA PHE A 70 -4.70 6.57 0.62
C PHE A 70 -4.41 5.54 1.71
N PHE A 71 -5.38 5.24 2.57
CA PHE A 71 -5.23 4.23 3.61
C PHE A 71 -5.01 2.82 3.01
N VAL A 72 -5.84 2.43 2.04
CA VAL A 72 -5.67 1.14 1.33
C VAL A 72 -4.34 1.09 0.59
N LEU A 73 -3.95 2.19 -0.06
CA LEU A 73 -2.67 2.28 -0.77
C LEU A 73 -1.49 2.15 0.19
N ALA A 74 -1.56 2.79 1.36
CA ALA A 74 -0.53 2.70 2.40
C ALA A 74 -0.40 1.27 2.95
N ILE A 75 -1.51 0.57 3.16
CA ILE A 75 -1.50 -0.85 3.54
C ILE A 75 -0.84 -1.70 2.45
N GLY A 76 -1.26 -1.52 1.20
CA GLY A 76 -0.70 -2.25 0.06
C GLY A 76 0.80 -2.05 -0.08
N LEU A 77 1.27 -0.81 0.02
CA LEU A 77 2.70 -0.46 -0.01
C LEU A 77 3.45 -1.06 1.18
N GLY A 78 2.88 -1.04 2.38
CA GLY A 78 3.48 -1.66 3.57
C GLY A 78 3.65 -3.18 3.41
N ILE A 79 2.66 -3.86 2.83
CA ILE A 79 2.73 -5.28 2.51
C ILE A 79 3.86 -5.55 1.51
N VAL A 80 3.87 -4.84 0.38
CA VAL A 80 4.91 -5.00 -0.65
C VAL A 80 6.30 -4.73 -0.08
N TRP A 81 6.45 -3.68 0.74
CA TRP A 81 7.71 -3.34 1.40
C TRP A 81 8.21 -4.50 2.28
N LYS A 82 7.32 -5.08 3.10
CA LYS A 82 7.66 -6.22 3.95
C LYS A 82 8.19 -7.39 3.13
N PHE A 83 7.54 -7.72 2.01
CA PHE A 83 7.93 -8.87 1.19
C PHE A 83 9.16 -8.63 0.31
N GLN A 84 9.41 -7.39 -0.13
CA GLN A 84 10.54 -7.07 -1.00
C GLN A 84 11.85 -6.80 -0.23
N PHE A 85 11.77 -6.17 0.94
CA PHE A 85 12.96 -5.73 1.67
C PHE A 85 13.26 -6.54 2.93
N SER A 86 12.37 -7.42 3.38
CA SER A 86 12.72 -8.38 4.44
C SER A 86 13.37 -9.59 3.81
N PRO A 87 14.62 -9.95 4.17
CA PRO A 87 15.17 -11.22 3.72
C PRO A 87 14.24 -12.34 4.19
N PRO A 88 13.92 -13.33 3.33
CA PRO A 88 13.07 -14.43 3.73
C PRO A 88 13.68 -15.06 4.98
N PHE A 89 12.88 -15.19 6.05
CA PHE A 89 13.31 -15.65 7.37
C PHE A 89 14.21 -16.90 7.26
N VAL A 90 13.85 -17.83 6.37
CA VAL A 90 14.58 -19.07 6.06
C VAL A 90 16.02 -18.82 5.60
N GLN A 91 16.26 -17.82 4.74
CA GLN A 91 17.59 -17.51 4.21
C GLN A 91 18.49 -16.87 5.28
N SER A 92 17.91 -16.07 6.18
CA SER A 92 18.64 -15.50 7.33
C SER A 92 19.06 -16.56 8.34
N VAL A 93 18.22 -17.56 8.59
CA VAL A 93 18.52 -18.69 9.49
C VAL A 93 19.55 -19.62 8.86
N ALA A 94 19.42 -19.94 7.57
CA ALA A 94 20.37 -20.79 6.85
C ALA A 94 21.78 -20.18 6.81
N LEU A 95 21.90 -18.87 6.55
CA LEU A 95 23.20 -18.18 6.56
C LEU A 95 23.84 -18.17 7.95
N ARG A 96 23.05 -17.94 9.01
CA ARG A 96 23.54 -18.00 10.40
C ARG A 96 24.02 -19.41 10.77
N TYR A 97 23.27 -20.44 10.37
CA TYR A 97 23.64 -21.83 10.64
C TYR A 97 24.92 -22.23 9.89
N PHE A 98 25.02 -21.84 8.62
CA PHE A 98 26.20 -22.11 7.79
C PHE A 98 27.44 -21.39 8.33
N SER A 99 27.33 -20.11 8.70
CA SER A 99 28.40 -19.33 9.30
C SER A 99 28.90 -19.95 10.61
N LYS A 100 27.98 -20.36 11.49
CA LYS A 100 28.32 -21.01 12.76
C LYS A 100 29.06 -22.34 12.54
N ARG A 101 28.61 -23.14 11.57
CA ARG A 101 29.25 -24.42 11.23
C ARG A 101 30.65 -24.23 10.66
N LEU A 102 30.84 -23.26 9.76
CA LEU A 102 32.16 -22.90 9.21
C LEU A 102 33.13 -22.43 10.29
N PHE A 103 32.66 -21.60 11.21
CA PHE A 103 33.46 -21.15 12.35
C PHE A 103 33.88 -22.32 13.25
N GLN A 104 32.95 -23.23 13.58
CA GLN A 104 33.27 -24.42 14.38
C GLN A 104 34.28 -25.32 13.68
N GLN A 105 34.12 -25.59 12.38
CA GLN A 105 35.07 -26.39 11.61
C GLN A 105 36.46 -25.74 11.54
N ARG A 106 36.53 -24.41 11.41
CA ARG A 106 37.79 -23.69 11.40
C ARG A 106 38.47 -23.74 12.76
N LEU A 107 37.70 -23.62 13.85
CA LEU A 107 38.21 -23.71 15.22
C LEU A 107 38.74 -25.11 15.54
N THR A 108 37.98 -26.17 15.21
CA THR A 108 38.43 -27.55 15.42
C THR A 108 39.65 -27.89 14.58
N ARG A 109 39.70 -27.44 13.33
CA ARG A 109 40.89 -27.61 12.49
C ARG A 109 42.10 -26.86 13.04
N TRP A 110 41.92 -25.65 13.56
CA TRP A 110 43.00 -24.88 14.17
C TRP A 110 43.53 -25.56 15.44
N LEU A 111 42.63 -26.05 16.31
CA LEU A 111 42.99 -26.81 17.51
C LEU A 111 43.75 -28.10 17.16
N ALA A 112 43.26 -28.88 16.20
CA ALA A 112 43.93 -30.11 15.77
C ALA A 112 45.35 -29.88 15.22
N LEU A 113 45.59 -28.70 14.63
CA LEU A 113 46.90 -28.32 14.11
C LEU A 113 47.88 -27.91 15.22
N HIS A 114 47.37 -27.32 16.31
CA HIS A 114 48.16 -27.00 17.49
C HIS A 114 48.50 -28.23 18.33
N GLU A 115 47.55 -29.17 18.48
CA GLU A 115 47.76 -30.43 19.23
C GLU A 115 48.80 -31.35 18.58
N ASN A 116 48.89 -31.36 17.25
CA ASN A 116 49.86 -32.18 16.51
C ASN A 116 51.10 -31.38 16.06
N SER A 117 51.32 -30.18 16.60
CA SER A 117 52.52 -29.43 16.27
C SER A 117 53.74 -30.11 16.90
N PRO A 118 54.83 -30.33 16.14
CA PRO A 118 56.01 -30.97 16.69
C PRO A 118 56.57 -30.09 17.81
N ALA A 119 56.55 -30.62 19.04
CA ALA A 119 57.30 -30.01 20.13
C ALA A 119 58.77 -30.07 19.73
N ILE A 120 59.37 -28.89 19.51
CA ILE A 120 60.79 -28.75 19.28
C ILE A 120 61.46 -29.18 20.61
N LEU A 121 61.92 -30.43 20.62
CA LEU A 121 62.83 -31.01 21.59
C LEU A 121 64.26 -30.58 21.28
#